data_AF-A0A9D8G282-F1
#
_entry.id   AF-A0A9D8G282-F1
#
_cell.length_a   1.000
_cell.length_b   1.000
_cell.length_c   1.000
_cell.angle_alpha   90.00
_cell.angle_beta   90.00
_cell.angle_gamma   90.00
#
_symmetry.space_group_name_H-M   'P 1'
#
loop_
_entity.id
_entity.type
_entity.pdbx_description
1 polymer ?
#
loop_
_entity_poly.entity_id
_entity_poly.type
_entity_poly.pdbx_seq_one_letter_code
_entity_poly.pdbx_strand_id
1 'polypeptide(L)'
;ALNPAPEDLSRVYFYMGSCLKDLGRYDEAIAALEMAVKADPNEYANYNLMGFCFYQTKRYEKAIEALYSAVKINPASAIDYASIGSNLRELGRYEDAIAMYNMALSIDPGLGFARENIVKLKKALGIERGEG
;
A
#
# COMPACT_ATOMS: atom_id res chain seq x y z
N ALA A 1 -25.14 0.95 28.58
CA ALA A 1 -24.72 1.41 27.24
C ALA A 1 -23.82 0.34 26.63
N LEU A 2 -23.96 0.03 25.35
CA LEU A 2 -22.98 -0.80 24.64
C LEU A 2 -21.67 -0.02 24.58
N ASN A 3 -20.60 -0.58 25.13
CA ASN A 3 -19.23 -0.07 24.97
C ASN A 3 -18.51 -1.04 24.03
N PRO A 4 -18.62 -0.85 22.70
CA PRO A 4 -18.05 -1.79 21.75
C PRO A 4 -16.54 -1.85 21.94
N ALA A 5 -15.95 -3.02 21.68
CA ALA A 5 -14.50 -3.17 21.75
C ALA A 5 -13.84 -2.27 20.69
N PRO A 6 -12.65 -1.69 20.95
CA PRO A 6 -11.94 -0.86 19.98
C PRO A 6 -11.75 -1.57 18.62
N GLU A 7 -11.54 -2.88 18.63
CA GLU A 7 -11.38 -3.72 17.43
C GLU A 7 -12.68 -3.85 16.63
N ASP A 8 -13.84 -3.84 17.30
CA ASP A 8 -15.14 -3.81 16.62
C ASP A 8 -15.38 -2.44 15.97
N LEU A 9 -15.03 -1.37 16.67
CA LEU A 9 -15.11 0.00 16.14
C LEU A 9 -14.19 0.19 14.93
N SER A 10 -12.96 -0.33 15.01
CA SER A 10 -12.01 -0.38 13.90
C SER A 10 -12.60 -1.08 12.68
N ARG A 11 -13.17 -2.27 12.86
CA ARG A 11 -13.83 -3.03 11.79
C ARG A 11 -14.98 -2.28 11.15
N VAL A 12 -15.83 -1.60 11.93
CA VAL A 12 -16.94 -0.79 11.40
C VAL A 12 -16.40 0.33 10.49
N TYR A 13 -15.41 1.08 10.97
CA TYR A 13 -14.80 2.14 10.17
C TYR A 13 -14.05 1.62 8.95
N PHE A 14 -13.38 0.47 9.05
CA PHE A 14 -12.76 -0.21 7.92
C PHE A 14 -13.78 -0.56 6.83
N TYR A 15 -14.89 -1.20 7.19
CA TYR A 15 -15.94 -1.54 6.22
C TYR A 15 -16.56 -0.30 5.58
N MET A 16 -16.80 0.76 6.37
CA MET A 16 -17.26 2.04 5.83
C MET A 16 -16.26 2.61 4.82
N GLY A 17 -14.96 2.61 5.16
CA GLY A 17 -13.88 3.03 4.26
C GLY A 17 -13.82 2.20 2.98
N SER A 18 -13.98 0.88 3.09
CA SER A 18 -14.00 -0.03 1.94
C SER A 18 -15.16 0.26 1.00
N CYS A 19 -16.38 0.43 1.54
CA CYS A 19 -17.54 0.81 0.73
C CYS A 19 -17.37 2.18 0.06
N LEU A 20 -16.82 3.17 0.77
CA LEU A 20 -16.52 4.48 0.20
C LEU A 20 -15.48 4.40 -0.92
N LYS A 21 -14.45 3.56 -0.75
CA LYS A 21 -13.45 3.26 -1.79
C LYS A 21 -14.10 2.62 -3.02
N ASP A 22 -15.02 1.67 -2.84
CA ASP A 22 -15.75 1.04 -3.97
C ASP A 22 -16.65 2.04 -4.71
N LEU A 23 -17.13 3.08 -4.02
CA LEU A 23 -17.86 4.21 -4.62
C LEU A 23 -16.96 5.29 -5.23
N GLY A 24 -15.62 5.13 -5.18
CA GLY A 24 -14.67 6.14 -5.66
C GLY A 24 -14.53 7.38 -4.76
N ARG A 25 -15.13 7.38 -3.57
CA ARG A 25 -15.10 8.48 -2.59
C ARG A 25 -13.87 8.37 -1.70
N TYR A 26 -12.69 8.48 -2.31
CA TYR A 26 -11.42 8.14 -1.67
C TYR A 26 -11.06 9.02 -0.46
N ASP A 27 -11.35 10.32 -0.48
CA ASP A 27 -11.08 11.20 0.68
C ASP A 27 -11.93 10.84 1.90
N GLU A 28 -13.19 10.48 1.67
CA GLU A 28 -14.08 10.04 2.75
C GLU A 28 -13.69 8.65 3.25
N ALA A 29 -13.23 7.77 2.35
CA ALA A 29 -12.65 6.49 2.73
C ALA A 29 -11.43 6.68 3.65
N ILE A 30 -10.55 7.63 3.34
CA ILE A 30 -9.38 7.96 4.19
C ILE A 30 -9.83 8.44 5.56
N ALA A 31 -10.78 9.38 5.63
CA ALA A 31 -11.30 9.86 6.92
C ALA A 31 -11.89 8.72 7.77
N ALA A 32 -12.59 7.75 7.14
CA ALA A 32 -13.06 6.56 7.82
C ALA A 32 -11.90 5.69 8.32
N LEU A 33 -10.87 5.47 7.50
CA LEU A 33 -9.72 4.64 7.86
C LEU A 33 -8.84 5.27 8.93
N GLU A 34 -8.73 6.59 8.99
CA GLU A 34 -8.09 7.31 10.10
C GLU A 34 -8.80 7.02 11.43
N MET A 35 -10.14 6.95 11.41
CA MET A 35 -10.92 6.54 12.59
C MET A 35 -10.73 5.06 12.92
N ALA A 36 -10.56 4.19 11.92
CA ALA A 36 -10.24 2.79 12.13
C ALA A 36 -8.87 2.60 12.80
N VAL A 37 -7.84 3.28 12.29
CA VAL A 37 -6.48 3.30 12.86
C VAL A 37 -6.47 3.85 14.28
N LYS A 38 -7.25 4.90 14.56
CA LYS A 38 -7.38 5.46 15.91
C LYS A 38 -7.99 4.45 16.89
N ALA A 39 -8.91 3.62 16.42
CA ALA A 39 -9.56 2.59 17.24
C ALA A 39 -8.66 1.37 17.44
N ASP A 40 -8.00 0.90 16.39
CA ASP A 40 -6.99 -0.17 16.45
C ASP A 40 -5.79 0.14 15.53
N PRO A 41 -4.65 0.57 16.11
CA PRO A 41 -3.44 0.90 15.35
C PRO A 41 -2.61 -0.34 14.98
N ASN A 42 -3.00 -1.55 15.39
CA ASN A 42 -2.27 -2.77 15.07
C ASN A 42 -2.94 -3.60 13.96
N GLU A 43 -4.03 -3.09 13.36
CA GLU A 43 -4.68 -3.71 12.21
C GLU A 43 -4.05 -3.20 10.90
N TYR A 44 -3.20 -4.00 10.28
CA TYR A 44 -2.48 -3.65 9.05
C TYR A 44 -3.42 -3.37 7.87
N ALA A 45 -4.60 -4.00 7.82
CA ALA A 45 -5.56 -3.82 6.74
C ALA A 45 -6.06 -2.37 6.62
N ASN A 46 -6.18 -1.67 7.75
CA ASN A 46 -6.56 -0.25 7.78
C ASN A 46 -5.54 0.62 7.02
N TYR A 47 -4.26 0.39 7.28
CA TYR A 47 -3.17 1.12 6.64
C TYR A 47 -3.01 0.76 5.16
N ASN A 48 -3.14 -0.53 4.81
CA ASN A 48 -3.10 -0.98 3.42
C ASN A 48 -4.17 -0.28 2.57
N LEU A 49 -5.43 -0.34 3.01
CA LEU A 49 -6.54 0.28 2.29
C LEU A 49 -6.40 1.81 2.23
N MET A 50 -5.88 2.43 3.29
CA MET A 50 -5.61 3.87 3.31
C MET A 50 -4.51 4.24 2.31
N GLY A 51 -3.46 3.43 2.21
CA GLY A 51 -2.41 3.56 1.20
C GLY A 51 -2.95 3.49 -0.22
N PHE A 52 -3.86 2.56 -0.50
CA PHE A 52 -4.56 2.49 -1.78
C PHE A 52 -5.35 3.77 -2.08
N CYS A 53 -6.14 4.27 -1.13
CA CYS A 53 -6.92 5.49 -1.32
C CYS A 53 -6.02 6.73 -1.54
N PHE A 54 -4.88 6.81 -0.85
CA PHE A 54 -3.89 7.86 -1.08
C PHE A 54 -3.27 7.78 -2.49
N TYR A 55 -2.96 6.57 -2.98
CA TYR A 55 -2.49 6.37 -4.35
C TYR A 55 -3.52 6.88 -5.38
N GLN A 56 -4.79 6.50 -5.23
CA GLN A 56 -5.87 6.92 -6.15
C GLN A 56 -6.09 8.43 -6.19
N THR A 57 -5.70 9.12 -5.12
CA THR A 57 -5.77 10.59 -5.00
C THR A 57 -4.42 11.26 -5.24
N LYS A 58 -3.43 10.52 -5.78
CA LYS A 58 -2.08 11.00 -6.14
C LYS A 58 -1.28 11.57 -4.98
N ARG A 59 -1.59 11.17 -3.74
CA ARG A 59 -0.86 11.55 -2.52
C ARG A 59 0.15 10.46 -2.17
N TYR A 60 1.13 10.27 -3.05
CA TYR A 60 2.00 9.10 -3.04
C TYR A 60 2.90 9.00 -1.79
N GLU A 61 3.39 10.12 -1.26
CA GLU A 61 4.16 10.14 -0.01
C GLU A 61 3.34 9.63 1.17
N LYS A 62 2.09 10.10 1.31
CA LYS A 62 1.17 9.64 2.36
C LYS A 62 0.81 8.16 2.19
N ALA A 63 0.66 7.71 0.94
CA ALA A 63 0.45 6.30 0.67
C ALA A 63 1.63 5.44 1.15
N ILE A 64 2.86 5.89 0.88
CA ILE A 64 4.08 5.21 1.34
C ILE A 64 4.14 5.17 2.88
N GLU A 65 3.83 6.27 3.57
CA GLU A 65 3.80 6.30 5.04
C GLU A 65 2.78 5.30 5.63
N ALA A 66 1.58 5.24 5.05
CA ALA A 66 0.56 4.28 5.45
C ALA A 66 1.03 2.84 5.20
N LEU A 67 1.51 2.53 4.00
CA LEU A 67 1.99 1.20 3.63
C LEU A 67 3.22 0.76 4.45
N TYR A 68 4.11 1.68 4.82
CA TYR A 68 5.21 1.36 5.74
C TYR A 68 4.70 0.97 7.12
N SER A 69 3.62 1.60 7.60
CA SER A 69 2.96 1.19 8.84
C SER A 69 2.34 -0.20 8.70
N ALA A 70 1.73 -0.51 7.54
CA ALA A 70 1.20 -1.85 7.26
C ALA A 70 2.29 -2.94 7.29
N VAL A 71 3.42 -2.76 6.59
CA VAL A 71 4.51 -3.77 6.55
C VAL A 71 5.27 -3.86 7.88
N LYS A 72 5.26 -2.81 8.71
CA LYS A 72 5.81 -2.89 10.07
C LYS A 72 5.01 -3.86 10.95
N ILE A 73 3.70 -3.92 10.74
CA ILE A 73 2.79 -4.83 11.43
C ILE A 73 2.82 -6.23 10.79
N ASN A 74 2.73 -6.29 9.45
CA ASN A 74 2.76 -7.52 8.66
C ASN A 74 3.93 -7.51 7.66
N PRO A 75 5.14 -7.90 8.09
CA PRO A 75 6.34 -7.85 7.23
C PRO A 75 6.36 -8.89 6.11
N ALA A 76 5.41 -9.83 6.08
CA ALA A 76 5.30 -10.86 5.06
C ALA A 76 4.31 -10.48 3.93
N SER A 77 3.87 -9.21 3.87
CA SER A 77 2.92 -8.76 2.85
C SER A 77 3.63 -8.37 1.55
N ALA A 78 3.71 -9.30 0.60
CA ALA A 78 4.27 -9.04 -0.73
C ALA A 78 3.55 -7.89 -1.46
N ILE A 79 2.22 -7.83 -1.32
CA ILE A 79 1.40 -6.82 -2.00
C ILE A 79 1.65 -5.41 -1.47
N ASP A 80 1.93 -5.26 -0.17
CA ASP A 80 2.23 -3.95 0.42
C ASP A 80 3.59 -3.44 -0.06
N TYR A 81 4.63 -4.28 -0.12
CA TYR A 81 5.91 -3.90 -0.72
C TYR A 81 5.75 -3.49 -2.19
N ALA A 82 4.99 -4.24 -2.98
CA ALA A 82 4.74 -3.88 -4.38
C ALA A 82 3.94 -2.57 -4.51
N SER A 83 3.05 -2.28 -3.56
CA SER A 83 2.30 -1.03 -3.51
C SER A 83 3.19 0.16 -3.14
N ILE A 84 4.15 -0.01 -2.21
CA ILE A 84 5.18 1.00 -1.93
C ILE A 84 6.01 1.26 -3.19
N GLY A 85 6.43 0.21 -3.90
CA GLY A 85 7.14 0.32 -5.17
C GLY A 85 6.34 1.07 -6.24
N SER A 86 5.02 0.87 -6.28
CA SER A 86 4.12 1.59 -7.19
C SER A 86 4.07 3.08 -6.89
N ASN A 87 3.97 3.46 -5.63
CA ASN A 87 3.97 4.87 -5.22
C ASN A 87 5.33 5.54 -5.47
N LEU A 88 6.45 4.86 -5.16
CA LEU A 88 7.80 5.35 -5.45
C LEU A 88 8.02 5.56 -6.95
N ARG A 89 7.48 4.66 -7.79
CA ARG A 89 7.49 4.81 -9.24
C ARG A 89 6.78 6.08 -9.68
N GLU A 90 5.59 6.37 -9.16
CA GLU A 90 4.85 7.59 -9.50
C GLU A 90 5.60 8.87 -9.05
N LEU A 91 6.43 8.77 -8.01
CA LEU A 91 7.31 9.85 -7.56
C LEU A 91 8.63 9.96 -8.33
N GLY A 92 8.86 9.12 -9.35
CA GLY A 92 10.12 9.12 -10.10
C GLY A 92 11.30 8.48 -9.38
N ARG A 93 11.08 7.86 -8.21
CA ARG A 93 12.13 7.20 -7.39
C ARG A 93 12.30 5.75 -7.85
N TYR A 94 12.85 5.58 -9.05
CA TYR A 94 12.82 4.30 -9.77
C TYR A 94 13.69 3.21 -9.13
N GLU A 95 14.87 3.55 -8.62
CA GLU A 95 15.76 2.61 -7.93
C GLU A 95 15.11 2.07 -6.65
N ASP A 96 14.52 2.96 -5.84
CA ASP A 96 13.79 2.58 -4.63
C ASP A 96 12.55 1.73 -4.97
N ALA A 97 11.84 2.08 -6.04
CA ALA A 97 10.71 1.30 -6.52
C ALA A 97 11.13 -0.13 -6.90
N ILE A 98 12.22 -0.28 -7.66
CA ILE A 98 12.79 -1.59 -8.02
C ILE A 98 13.15 -2.39 -6.77
N ALA A 99 13.76 -1.76 -5.76
CA ALA A 99 14.10 -2.44 -4.50
C ALA A 99 12.84 -3.01 -3.80
N MET A 100 11.77 -2.22 -3.73
CA MET A 100 10.50 -2.66 -3.11
C MET A 100 9.81 -3.75 -3.93
N TYR A 101 9.81 -3.67 -5.27
CA TYR A 101 9.29 -4.77 -6.09
C TYR A 101 10.12 -6.05 -5.96
N ASN A 102 11.44 -5.97 -5.81
CA ASN A 102 12.27 -7.16 -5.56
C ASN A 102 11.96 -7.78 -4.20
N MET A 103 11.70 -6.97 -3.16
CA MET A 103 11.24 -7.47 -1.86
C MET A 103 9.87 -8.16 -1.98
N ALA A 104 8.94 -7.58 -2.75
CA ALA A 104 7.66 -8.22 -3.01
C ALA A 104 7.84 -9.60 -3.70
N LEU A 105 8.72 -9.68 -4.70
CA LEU A 105 9.01 -10.92 -5.43
C LEU A 105 9.78 -11.97 -4.64
N SER A 106 10.55 -11.58 -3.61
CA SER A 106 11.21 -12.55 -2.72
C SER A 106 10.21 -13.23 -1.78
N ILE A 107 9.12 -12.55 -1.45
CA ILE A 107 8.02 -13.09 -0.64
C ILE A 107 7.03 -13.88 -1.52
N ASP A 108 6.59 -13.29 -2.63
CA ASP A 108 5.70 -13.92 -3.62
C ASP A 108 6.26 -13.77 -5.04
N PRO A 109 6.98 -14.80 -5.55
CA PRO A 109 7.49 -14.81 -6.92
C PRO A 109 6.41 -14.75 -8.01
N GLY A 110 5.15 -14.99 -7.66
CA GLY A 110 3.98 -15.00 -8.55
C GLY A 110 3.46 -13.61 -8.93
N LEU A 111 3.96 -12.53 -8.30
CA LEU A 111 3.56 -11.16 -8.60
C LEU A 111 4.09 -10.66 -9.95
N GLY A 112 3.48 -11.14 -11.05
CA GLY A 112 3.89 -10.82 -12.42
C GLY A 112 3.99 -9.32 -12.69
N PHE A 113 3.05 -8.52 -12.17
CA PHE A 113 3.08 -7.07 -12.36
C PHE A 113 4.31 -6.40 -11.73
N ALA A 114 4.82 -6.91 -10.60
CA ALA A 114 6.03 -6.36 -9.96
C ALA A 114 7.25 -6.60 -10.86
N ARG A 115 7.35 -7.81 -11.45
CA ARG A 115 8.41 -8.16 -12.42
C ARG A 115 8.34 -7.28 -13.67
N GLU A 116 7.16 -7.06 -14.23
CA GLU A 116 6.96 -6.19 -15.38
C GLU A 116 7.36 -4.74 -15.09
N ASN A 117 7.01 -4.22 -13.90
CA ASN A 117 7.41 -2.88 -13.48
C ASN A 117 8.93 -2.76 -13.35
N ILE A 118 9.61 -3.75 -12.77
CA ILE A 118 11.09 -3.75 -12.70
C ILE A 118 11.71 -3.66 -14.09
N VAL A 119 11.23 -4.46 -15.05
CA VAL A 119 11.75 -4.43 -16.43
C VAL A 119 11.57 -3.06 -17.07
N LYS A 120 10.38 -2.46 -16.93
CA LYS A 120 10.08 -1.12 -17.45
C LYS A 120 10.99 -0.05 -16.83
N LEU A 121 11.18 -0.10 -15.51
CA LEU A 121 12.00 0.86 -14.78
C LEU A 121 13.49 0.71 -15.10
N LYS A 122 14.00 -0.52 -15.19
CA LYS A 122 15.39 -0.78 -15.61
C LYS A 122 15.67 -0.24 -17.01
N LYS A 123 14.74 -0.42 -17.94
CA LYS A 123 14.83 0.19 -19.27
C LYS A 123 14.84 1.72 -19.21
N ALA A 124 13.97 2.32 -18.39
CA ALA A 124 13.94 3.77 -18.21
C ALA A 124 15.24 4.33 -17.63
N LEU A 125 15.96 3.55 -16.82
CA LEU A 125 17.26 3.89 -16.25
C LEU A 125 18.45 3.55 -17.16
N GLY A 126 18.23 2.95 -18.34
CA GLY A 126 19.31 2.46 -19.21
C GLY A 126 20.09 1.27 -18.64
N ILE A 127 19.54 0.60 -17.62
CA ILE A 127 20.09 -0.60 -17.00
C ILE A 127 19.54 -1.79 -17.77
N GLU A 128 19.99 -1.99 -19.00
CA GLU A 128 19.70 -3.24 -19.71
C GLU A 128 20.49 -4.38 -19.07
N ARG A 129 19.91 -5.58 -19.05
CA ARG A 129 20.60 -6.77 -18.55
C ARG A 129 21.91 -6.88 -19.33
N GLY A 130 23.03 -6.74 -18.65
CA GLY A 130 24.28 -7.31 -19.11
C GLY A 130 24.08 -8.81 -19.15
N GLU A 131 23.56 -9.32 -20.25
CA GLU A 131 23.68 -10.73 -20.61
C GLU A 131 25.10 -10.86 -21.19
N GLY A 132 26.03 -11.20 -20.29
CA GLY A 132 27.32 -11.79 -20.60
C GLY A 132 27.34 -13.23 -20.09
#